data_AF-V9LKX1-F1
#
_entry.id   AF-V9LKX1-F1
#
_cell.length_a   1.000
_cell.length_b   1.000
_cell.length_c   1.000
_cell.angle_alpha   90.00
_cell.angle_beta   90.00
_cell.angle_gamma   90.00
#
_symmetry.space_group_name_H-M   'P 1'
#
loop_
_entity.id
_entity.type
_entity.pdbx_description
1 polymer ?
#
loop_
_entity_poly.entity_id
_entity_poly.type
_entity_poly.pdbx_seq_one_letter_code
_entity_poly.pdbx_strand_id
1 'polypeptide(L)' 'MIRQQITDLRTSNNSHKVPIIVVGNKRDLQKQRFARRRSLCVLVKKVWKCGYIECSAKYNWHVLLLSK' A
#
# COMPACT_ATOMS: atom_id res chain seq x y z
N MET A 1 8.38 11.50 -7.37
CA MET A 1 7.69 12.76 -7.03
C MET A 1 6.65 12.57 -5.94
N ILE A 2 5.58 11.77 -6.12
CA ILE A 2 4.51 11.64 -5.10
C ILE A 2 4.94 11.06 -3.74
N ARG A 3 5.82 10.04 -3.73
CA ARG A 3 6.32 9.44 -2.47
C ARG A 3 7.09 10.45 -1.62
N GLN A 4 7.94 11.24 -2.28
CA GLN A 4 8.77 12.25 -1.61
C GLN A 4 7.85 13.27 -0.95
N GLN A 5 6.88 13.81 -1.69
CA GLN A 5 5.87 14.74 -1.20
C GLN A 5 5.09 14.20 0.02
N ILE A 6 4.64 12.94 -0.02
CA ILE A 6 3.95 12.30 1.12
C ILE A 6 4.88 12.19 2.34
N THR A 7 6.15 11.83 2.11
CA THR A 7 7.14 11.66 3.19
C THR A 7 7.51 13.01 3.82
N ASP A 8 7.70 14.03 3.00
CA ASP A 8 8.04 15.39 3.44
C ASP A 8 6.89 16.00 4.25
N LEU A 9 5.65 15.82 3.79
CA LEU A 9 4.44 16.30 4.49
C LEU A 9 4.22 15.59 5.84
N ARG A 10 4.65 14.33 5.97
CA ARG A 10 4.65 13.62 7.26
C ARG A 10 5.70 14.13 8.22
N THR A 11 6.88 14.45 7.71
CA THR A 11 8.03 14.85 8.53
C THR A 11 7.87 16.31 9.01
N SER A 12 7.35 17.19 8.15
CA SER A 12 7.22 18.62 8.43
C SER A 12 6.15 18.96 9.48
N ASN A 13 4.98 18.30 9.44
CA ASN A 13 3.82 18.74 10.22
C ASN A 13 3.56 17.96 11.54
N ASN A 14 4.52 17.14 12.00
CA ASN A 14 4.29 16.17 13.09
C ASN A 14 2.99 15.34 12.88
N SER A 15 2.61 15.14 11.60
CA SER A 15 1.30 14.65 11.17
C SER A 15 1.25 13.12 11.14
N HIS A 16 1.92 12.49 12.11
CA HIS A 16 1.87 11.04 12.32
C HIS A 16 0.44 10.50 12.56
N LYS A 17 -0.56 11.39 12.65
CA LYS A 17 -1.97 11.11 12.94
C LYS A 17 -2.71 10.39 11.82
N VAL A 18 -2.35 10.58 10.54
CA VAL A 18 -3.12 9.96 9.44
C VAL A 18 -2.53 8.59 9.08
N PRO A 19 -3.27 7.48 9.26
CA PRO A 19 -2.78 6.15 8.91
C PRO A 19 -2.63 6.03 7.39
N ILE A 20 -1.53 5.45 6.94
CA ILE A 20 -1.28 5.13 5.53
C ILE A 20 -1.28 3.61 5.38
N ILE A 21 -1.83 3.13 4.27
CA ILE A 21 -1.71 1.74 3.83
C ILE A 21 -1.35 1.72 2.34
N VAL A 22 -0.42 0.85 1.95
CA VAL A 22 -0.13 0.61 0.54
C VAL A 22 -0.98 -0.55 0.05
N VAL A 23 -1.65 -0.34 -1.07
CA VAL A 23 -2.57 -1.31 -1.67
C VAL A 23 -2.03 -1.79 -3.01
N GLY A 24 -1.77 -3.08 -3.13
CA GLY A 24 -1.46 -3.73 -4.40
C GLY A 24 -2.73 -4.16 -5.12
N ASN A 25 -3.17 -3.39 -6.11
CA ASN A 25 -4.37 -3.71 -6.89
C ASN A 25 -4.09 -4.75 -8.00
N LYS A 26 -5.15 -5.28 -8.61
CA LYS A 26 -5.14 -6.28 -9.69
C LYS A 26 -4.66 -7.67 -9.25
N ARG A 27 -4.97 -8.06 -8.02
CA ARG A 27 -4.63 -9.39 -7.48
C ARG A 27 -5.10 -10.54 -8.38
N ASP A 28 -6.20 -10.35 -9.10
CA ASP A 28 -6.76 -11.29 -10.06
C ASP A 28 -5.81 -11.65 -11.22
N LEU A 29 -4.89 -10.74 -11.59
CA LEU A 29 -3.85 -10.98 -12.59
C LEU A 29 -2.61 -11.65 -11.98
N GLN A 30 -2.76 -12.52 -10.97
CA GLN A 30 -1.64 -13.10 -10.25
C GLN A 30 -0.61 -13.84 -11.13
N LYS A 31 -1.04 -14.39 -12.27
CA LYS A 31 -0.17 -15.06 -13.25
C LYS A 31 0.81 -14.09 -13.92
N GLN A 32 0.47 -12.80 -13.97
CA GLN A 32 1.27 -11.71 -14.53
C GLN A 32 1.94 -10.88 -13.43
N ARG A 33 2.05 -11.41 -12.19
CA ARG A 33 2.66 -10.65 -11.11
C ARG A 33 4.15 -10.41 -11.38
N PHE A 34 4.60 -9.19 -11.11
CA PHE A 34 6.02 -8.83 -11.20
C PHE A 34 6.87 -9.43 -10.06
N ALA A 35 6.43 -9.34 -8.81
CA ALA A 35 7.20 -9.77 -7.65
C ALA A 35 6.29 -10.40 -6.59
N ARG A 36 6.74 -11.39 -5.82
CA ARG A 36 5.97 -12.14 -4.79
C ARG A 36 5.38 -11.27 -3.68
N ARG A 37 4.25 -11.70 -3.08
CA ARG A 37 3.48 -10.91 -2.09
C ARG A 37 4.33 -10.59 -0.87
N ARG A 38 5.07 -11.59 -0.39
CA ARG A 38 5.98 -11.46 0.75
C ARG A 38 7.07 -10.42 0.48
N SER A 39 7.66 -10.41 -0.71
CA SER A 39 8.69 -9.45 -1.11
C SER A 39 8.15 -8.02 -1.12
N LEU A 40 6.95 -7.81 -1.69
CA LEU A 40 6.28 -6.52 -1.70
C LEU A 40 5.91 -6.05 -0.27
N CYS A 41 5.40 -6.95 0.56
CA CYS A 41 5.09 -6.65 1.96
C CYS A 41 6.33 -6.19 2.74
N VAL A 42 7.46 -6.90 2.59
CA VAL A 42 8.73 -6.53 3.23
C VAL A 42 9.24 -5.18 2.71
N LEU A 43 9.16 -4.95 1.39
CA LEU A 43 9.56 -3.67 0.79
C LEU A 43 8.73 -2.50 1.34
N VAL A 44 7.40 -2.64 1.40
CA VAL A 44 6.52 -1.61 1.94
C VAL A 44 6.82 -1.34 3.41
N LYS A 45 6.96 -2.39 4.22
CA LYS A 45 7.32 -2.23 5.64
C LYS A 45 8.66 -1.51 5.82
N LYS A 46 9.66 -1.82 4.99
CA LYS A 46 10.99 -1.20 5.07
C LYS A 46 11.00 0.25 4.58
N VAL A 47 10.34 0.55 3.47
CA VAL A 47 10.44 1.83 2.77
C VAL A 47 9.36 2.83 3.21
N TRP A 48 8.12 2.37 3.36
CA TRP A 48 6.96 3.20 3.69
C TRP A 48 6.56 3.14 5.17
N LYS A 49 7.09 2.16 5.92
CA LYS A 49 6.80 1.95 7.35
C LYS A 49 5.30 1.88 7.64
N CYS A 50 4.54 1.23 6.76
CA CYS A 50 3.09 1.14 6.84
C CYS A 50 2.56 -0.24 6.43
N GLY A 51 1.25 -0.43 6.54
CA GLY A 51 0.57 -1.68 6.18
C GLY A 51 0.61 -1.96 4.68
N TYR A 52 0.50 -3.24 4.32
CA TYR A 52 0.39 -3.68 2.93
C TYR A 52 -0.74 -4.70 2.77
N ILE A 53 -1.59 -4.49 1.78
CA ILE A 53 -2.66 -5.42 1.40
C ILE A 53 -2.76 -5.52 -0.13
N GLU A 54 -3.02 -6.73 -0.62
CA GLU A 54 -3.37 -6.93 -2.03
C GLU A 54 -4.90 -6.90 -2.15
N CYS A 55 -5.43 -6.27 -3.20
CA CYS A 55 -6.85 -6.21 -3.50
C CYS A 55 -7.11 -6.46 -5.00
N SER A 56 -8.38 -6.72 -5.35
CA SER A 56 -8.83 -6.63 -6.73
C SER A 56 -10.09 -5.79 -6.78
N ALA A 57 -9.95 -4.56 -7.28
CA ALA A 57 -11.10 -3.67 -7.48
C ALA A 57 -12.13 -4.26 -8.45
N LYS A 58 -11.67 -4.98 -9.48
CA LYS A 58 -12.54 -5.64 -10.49
C LYS A 58 -13.53 -6.61 -9.85
N TYR A 59 -13.10 -7.35 -8.85
CA TYR A 59 -13.92 -8.36 -8.17
C TYR A 59 -14.34 -7.94 -6.76
N ASN A 60 -14.19 -6.65 -6.42
CA ASN A 60 -14.45 -6.11 -5.08
C ASN A 60 -13.75 -6.89 -3.94
N TRP A 61 -12.63 -7.55 -4.24
CA TRP A 61 -11.93 -8.41 -3.28
C TRP A 61 -10.99 -7.57 -2.41
N HIS A 62 -11.18 -7.65 -1.08
CA HIS A 62 -10.49 -6.86 -0.05
C HIS A 62 -10.69 -5.33 -0.11
N VAL A 63 -11.49 -4.81 -1.03
CA VAL A 63 -11.75 -3.36 -1.13
C VAL A 63 -12.53 -2.86 0.09
N LEU A 64 -13.57 -3.59 0.52
CA LEU A 64 -14.37 -3.24 1.70
C LEU A 64 -13.57 -3.28 3.02
N LEU A 65 -12.43 -3.98 3.05
CA LEU A 65 -11.56 -3.99 4.22
C LEU A 65 -10.72 -2.69 4.33
N LEU A 66 -10.62 -1.91 3.26
CA LEU A 66 -9.87 -0.65 3.23
C LEU A 66 -10.68 0.55 3.74
N SER A 67 -12.00 0.45 3.77
CA SER A 67 -12.93 1.56 4.02
C SER A 67 -13.70 1.43 5.34
N LYS A 68 -13.24 0.58 6.25
CA LYS A 68 -13.73 0.48 7.63
C LYS A 68 -12.83 1.27 8.55
#